data_AF-A0A520EJ55-F1
#
_entry.id   AF-A0A520EJ55-F1
#
_cell.length_a   1.000
_cell.length_b   1.000
_cell.length_c   1.000
_cell.angle_alpha   90.00
_cell.angle_beta   90.00
_cell.angle_gamma   90.00
#
_symmetry.space_group_name_H-M   'P 1'
#
loop_
_entity.id
_entity.type
_entity.pdbx_description
1 polymer ?
#
loop_
_entity_poly.entity_id
_entity_poly.type
_entity_poly.pdbx_seq_one_letter_code
_entity_poly.pdbx_strand_id
1 'polypeptide(L)'
;MSKDKLFHRQVNPNFVTNKIISVQAFQPIGEITSQVFKPKKTDEGLLSVYNNDEFTPETSFHHFRSIGFETSGTVSVSEDECSAISLDVIEDNIPFIGHASVNMSKETTSSMEKKAKQLKKIALARGWTFGPHTI
;
A
#
# COMPACT_ATOMS: atom_id res chain seq x y z
N MET A 1 -24.32 -2.54 7.96
CA MET A 1 -23.20 -3.11 7.20
C MET A 1 -21.95 -2.58 7.84
N SER A 2 -21.14 -3.44 8.46
CA SER A 2 -19.84 -3.01 8.99
C SER A 2 -19.00 -2.52 7.83
N LYS A 3 -18.40 -1.34 7.97
CA LYS A 3 -17.52 -0.77 6.97
C LYS A 3 -16.26 -1.65 6.96
N ASP A 4 -15.94 -2.27 5.82
CA ASP A 4 -14.71 -3.06 5.67
C ASP A 4 -13.50 -2.15 5.92
N LYS A 5 -12.59 -2.61 6.78
CA LYS A 5 -11.50 -1.79 7.34
C LYS A 5 -10.40 -1.62 6.30
N LEU A 6 -9.99 -0.38 6.08
CA LEU A 6 -8.92 -0.06 5.14
C LEU A 6 -7.55 -0.01 5.82
N PHE A 7 -6.53 -0.39 5.05
CA PHE A 7 -5.13 -0.31 5.41
C PHE A 7 -4.36 0.43 4.32
N HIS A 8 -3.58 1.42 4.75
CA HIS A 8 -2.91 2.38 3.90
C HIS A 8 -1.45 2.03 3.70
N ARG A 9 -1.02 1.94 2.45
CA ARG A 9 0.36 1.67 2.04
C ARG A 9 0.97 2.89 1.36
N GLN A 10 2.07 3.37 1.91
CA GLN A 10 2.84 4.46 1.30
C GLN A 10 3.62 3.94 0.08
N VAL A 11 3.59 4.73 -0.98
CA VAL A 11 4.22 4.36 -2.26
C VAL A 11 5.61 4.97 -2.33
N ASN A 12 6.64 4.14 -2.32
CA ASN A 12 8.01 4.61 -2.55
C ASN A 12 8.10 5.27 -3.95
N PRO A 13 8.74 6.45 -4.10
CA PRO A 13 8.82 7.14 -5.38
C PRO A 13 9.48 6.35 -6.51
N ASN A 14 10.37 5.41 -6.20
CA ASN A 14 11.01 4.54 -7.21
C ASN A 14 10.07 3.48 -7.78
N PHE A 15 8.91 3.26 -7.15
CA PHE A 15 7.93 2.27 -7.59
C PHE A 15 6.77 2.86 -8.38
N VAL A 16 6.84 4.16 -8.71
CA VAL A 16 5.91 4.82 -9.61
C VAL A 16 6.45 4.75 -11.04
N THR A 17 5.65 4.25 -11.98
CA THR A 17 5.91 4.21 -13.42
C THR A 17 5.10 5.29 -14.14
N ASN A 18 5.46 5.63 -15.38
CA ASN A 18 4.82 6.68 -16.18
C ASN A 18 4.83 8.06 -15.46
N LYS A 19 6.01 8.46 -14.97
CA LYS A 19 6.23 9.72 -14.25
C LYS A 19 6.15 10.99 -15.13
N ILE A 20 6.07 10.85 -16.45
CA ILE A 20 6.14 11.96 -17.40
C ILE A 20 4.83 12.07 -18.18
N ILE A 21 4.23 13.26 -18.10
CA ILE A 21 3.13 13.70 -18.96
C ILE A 21 3.73 13.94 -20.35
N SER A 22 3.52 13.00 -21.28
CA SER A 22 3.46 13.39 -22.68
C SER A 22 2.14 14.14 -22.85
N VAL A 23 2.20 15.43 -23.19
CA VAL A 23 1.06 16.31 -23.45
C VAL A 23 0.07 15.82 -24.52
N GLN A 24 0.28 14.62 -25.09
CA GLN A 24 -0.52 14.03 -26.16
C GLN A 24 -1.14 12.67 -25.83
N ALA A 25 -0.98 12.13 -24.62
CA ALA A 25 -1.59 10.83 -24.28
C ALA A 25 -2.32 10.91 -22.93
N PHE A 26 -3.64 10.66 -22.96
CA PHE A 26 -4.49 10.42 -21.79
C PHE A 26 -4.11 9.10 -21.08
N GLN A 27 -2.86 8.96 -20.65
CA GLN A 27 -2.42 7.85 -19.82
C GLN A 27 -2.78 8.17 -18.35
N PRO A 28 -3.33 7.21 -17.59
CA PRO A 28 -3.54 7.40 -16.17
C PRO A 28 -2.18 7.69 -15.53
N ILE A 29 -2.07 8.87 -14.91
CA ILE A 29 -0.81 9.32 -14.36
C ILE A 29 -0.50 8.51 -13.09
N GLY A 30 0.76 8.11 -12.93
CA GLY A 30 1.24 7.51 -11.68
C GLY A 30 0.80 6.08 -11.44
N GLU A 31 1.01 5.16 -12.40
CA GLU A 31 0.87 3.74 -12.11
C GLU A 31 1.93 3.27 -11.08
N ILE A 32 1.58 2.31 -10.22
CA ILE A 32 2.52 1.72 -9.28
C ILE A 32 2.98 0.33 -9.72
N THR A 33 4.21 -0.05 -9.37
CA THR A 33 4.71 -1.42 -9.55
C THR A 33 4.28 -2.32 -8.39
N SER A 34 4.33 -3.64 -8.58
CA SER A 34 4.02 -4.59 -7.49
C SER A 34 5.02 -4.54 -6.34
N GLN A 35 6.18 -3.89 -6.52
CA GLN A 35 7.17 -3.70 -5.47
C GLN A 35 6.63 -2.88 -4.29
N VAL A 36 5.58 -2.08 -4.48
CA VAL A 36 4.86 -1.39 -3.40
C VAL A 36 4.33 -2.38 -2.35
N PHE A 37 3.90 -3.56 -2.79
CA PHE A 37 3.27 -4.60 -1.97
C PHE A 37 4.17 -5.81 -1.72
N LYS A 38 5.47 -5.70 -2.00
CA LYS A 38 6.44 -6.76 -1.72
C LYS A 38 7.28 -6.37 -0.50
N PRO A 39 7.18 -7.09 0.64
CA PRO A 39 8.09 -6.92 1.77
C PRO A 39 9.55 -7.00 1.32
N LYS A 40 10.43 -6.21 1.94
CA LYS A 40 11.88 -6.42 1.76
C LYS A 40 12.29 -7.70 2.48
N LYS A 41 13.45 -8.24 2.12
CA LYS A 41 14.02 -9.42 2.79
C LYS A 41 14.24 -9.19 4.30
N THR A 42 14.48 -7.95 4.70
CA THR A 42 14.65 -7.53 6.10
C THR A 42 13.36 -7.45 6.89
N ASP A 43 12.21 -7.48 6.21
CA ASP A 43 10.90 -7.26 6.83
C ASP A 43 10.24 -8.59 7.21
N GLU A 44 10.96 -9.73 7.13
CA GLU A 44 10.50 -11.07 7.53
C GLU A 44 9.15 -11.49 6.91
N GLY A 45 8.84 -10.96 5.72
CA GLY A 45 7.58 -11.22 5.03
C GLY A 45 6.39 -10.40 5.55
N LEU A 46 6.61 -9.40 6.40
CA LEU A 46 5.59 -8.48 6.89
C LEU A 46 5.59 -7.20 6.05
N LEU A 47 4.44 -6.84 5.49
CA LEU A 47 4.29 -5.59 4.74
C LEU A 47 3.63 -4.53 5.63
N SER A 48 4.40 -3.54 6.08
CA SER A 48 3.89 -2.43 6.89
C SER A 48 2.80 -1.62 6.16
N VAL A 49 1.71 -1.38 6.86
CA VAL A 49 0.57 -0.56 6.47
C VAL A 49 0.07 0.22 7.69
N TYR A 50 -0.77 1.22 7.45
CA TYR A 50 -1.39 2.03 8.50
C TYR A 50 -2.87 1.70 8.56
N ASN A 51 -3.43 1.48 9.75
CA ASN A 51 -4.86 1.24 9.88
C ASN A 51 -5.67 2.54 9.69
N ASN A 52 -6.87 2.41 9.11
CA ASN A 52 -7.74 3.56 8.86
C ASN A 52 -8.47 4.08 10.10
N ASP A 53 -8.40 3.37 11.23
CA ASP A 53 -9.01 3.81 12.48
C ASP A 53 -8.20 4.96 13.12
N GLU A 54 -6.88 4.91 12.99
CA GLU A 54 -5.95 5.90 13.54
C GLU A 54 -5.42 6.88 12.48
N PHE A 55 -5.27 6.43 11.22
CA PHE A 55 -4.74 7.26 10.15
C PHE A 55 -5.64 7.29 8.94
N THR A 56 -6.03 8.49 8.51
CA THR A 56 -6.54 8.70 7.15
C THR A 56 -5.42 8.48 6.11
N PRO A 57 -5.74 8.32 4.81
CA PRO A 57 -4.73 8.26 3.77
C PRO A 57 -3.73 9.43 3.79
N GLU A 58 -4.21 10.66 4.02
CA GLU A 58 -3.41 11.89 4.11
C GLU A 58 -2.55 11.93 5.38
N THR A 59 -3.13 11.65 6.56
CA THR A 59 -2.35 11.67 7.81
C THR A 59 -1.30 10.56 7.83
N SER A 60 -1.57 9.40 7.21
CA SER A 60 -0.56 8.34 7.04
C SER A 60 0.61 8.79 6.16
N PHE A 61 0.34 9.57 5.10
CA PHE A 61 1.37 10.15 4.23
C PHE A 61 2.25 11.13 5.02
N HIS A 62 1.64 12.04 5.77
CA HIS A 62 2.37 13.02 6.56
C HIS A 62 3.19 12.37 7.68
N HIS A 63 2.62 11.39 8.41
CA HIS A 63 3.33 10.67 9.45
C HIS A 63 4.56 9.92 8.90
N PHE A 64 4.40 9.21 7.79
CA PHE A 64 5.50 8.49 7.14
C PHE A 64 6.65 9.42 6.75
N ARG A 65 6.33 10.66 6.32
CA ARG A 65 7.32 11.69 6.03
C ARG A 65 7.94 12.31 7.28
N SER A 66 7.16 12.52 8.35
CA SER A 66 7.69 13.09 9.58
C SER A 66 8.72 12.19 10.27
N ILE A 67 8.64 10.87 10.06
CA ILE A 67 9.63 9.91 10.55
C ILE A 67 10.81 9.69 9.58
N GLY A 68 10.95 10.53 8.56
CA GLY A 68 12.14 10.61 7.70
C GLY A 68 12.10 9.78 6.41
N PHE A 69 10.96 9.19 6.05
CA PHE A 69 10.84 8.43 4.79
C PHE A 69 10.22 9.26 3.66
N GLU A 70 10.61 8.96 2.42
CA GLU A 70 10.01 9.56 1.24
C GLU A 70 8.87 8.69 0.69
N THR A 71 7.79 9.35 0.24
CA THR A 71 6.64 8.71 -0.39
C THR A 71 6.03 9.61 -1.45
N SER A 72 5.53 9.01 -2.53
CA SER A 72 4.76 9.71 -3.58
C SER A 72 3.28 9.83 -3.27
N GLY A 73 2.78 9.11 -2.26
CA GLY A 73 1.36 9.08 -1.91
C GLY A 73 0.99 7.81 -1.16
N THR A 74 -0.31 7.57 -1.05
CA THR A 74 -0.89 6.44 -0.33
C THR A 74 -1.91 5.74 -1.22
N VAL A 75 -1.83 4.41 -1.25
CA VAL A 75 -2.87 3.54 -1.78
C VAL A 75 -3.44 2.70 -0.65
N SER A 76 -4.64 2.15 -0.84
CA SER A 76 -5.30 1.37 0.22
C SER A 76 -5.76 0.01 -0.28
N VAL A 77 -5.78 -0.95 0.63
CA VAL A 77 -6.40 -2.28 0.49
C VAL A 77 -7.28 -2.51 1.72
N SER A 78 -8.33 -3.31 1.60
CA SER A 78 -9.17 -3.65 2.74
C SER A 78 -8.80 -4.98 3.39
N GLU A 79 -9.33 -5.23 4.58
CA GLU A 79 -9.17 -6.50 5.27
C GLU A 79 -9.79 -7.65 4.47
N ASP A 80 -11.01 -7.48 3.97
CA ASP A 80 -11.68 -8.50 3.16
C ASP A 80 -10.92 -8.79 1.86
N GLU A 81 -10.33 -7.77 1.22
CA GLU A 81 -9.51 -7.92 0.02
C GLU A 81 -8.22 -8.70 0.28
N CYS A 82 -7.57 -8.47 1.44
CA CYS A 82 -6.42 -9.26 1.88
C CYS A 82 -6.84 -10.72 2.14
N SER A 83 -7.92 -10.91 2.88
CA SER A 83 -8.46 -12.23 3.24
C SER A 83 -8.89 -13.03 1.99
N ALA A 84 -9.49 -12.38 1.00
CA ALA A 84 -9.88 -12.98 -0.28
C ALA A 84 -8.69 -13.52 -1.08
N ILE A 85 -7.48 -13.00 -0.83
CA ILE A 85 -6.23 -13.54 -1.35
C ILE A 85 -5.41 -14.25 -0.26
N SER A 86 -6.06 -14.79 0.78
CA SER A 86 -5.44 -15.60 1.83
C SER A 86 -4.28 -14.92 2.56
N LEU A 87 -4.38 -13.60 2.76
CA LEU A 87 -3.46 -12.83 3.59
C LEU A 87 -4.18 -12.30 4.82
N ASP A 88 -3.52 -12.41 5.97
CA ASP A 88 -3.98 -11.85 7.23
C ASP A 88 -3.38 -10.46 7.42
N VAL A 89 -4.10 -9.55 8.09
CA VAL A 89 -3.56 -8.27 8.56
C VAL A 89 -3.40 -8.33 10.08
N ILE A 90 -2.26 -7.86 10.59
CA ILE A 90 -1.92 -7.89 12.01
C ILE A 90 -1.79 -6.45 12.50
N GLU A 91 -2.68 -6.00 13.36
CA GLU A 91 -2.59 -4.69 14.02
C GLU A 91 -1.66 -4.76 15.24
N ASP A 92 -0.36 -4.76 14.95
CA ASP A 92 0.68 -4.89 15.97
C ASP A 92 0.90 -3.60 16.77
N ASN A 93 0.47 -2.43 16.27
CA ASN A 93 0.73 -1.11 16.86
C ASN A 93 2.22 -0.84 17.16
N ILE A 94 3.13 -1.46 16.40
CA ILE A 94 4.58 -1.34 16.58
C ILE A 94 5.19 -0.83 15.26
N PRO A 95 5.89 0.33 15.25
CA PRO A 95 6.41 1.05 16.41
C PRO A 95 5.47 2.15 16.96
N PHE A 96 4.25 2.30 16.43
CA PHE A 96 3.29 3.32 16.85
C PHE A 96 1.85 2.81 16.77
N ILE A 97 0.95 3.42 17.56
CA ILE A 97 -0.50 3.16 17.51
C ILE A 97 -1.01 3.49 16.11
N GLY A 98 -1.66 2.53 15.45
CA GLY A 98 -2.09 2.67 14.06
C GLY A 98 -1.22 1.91 13.06
N HIS A 99 -0.07 1.38 13.47
CA HIS A 99 0.72 0.48 12.62
C HIS A 99 0.07 -0.90 12.54
N ALA A 100 0.08 -1.48 11.34
CA ALA A 100 -0.32 -2.83 11.06
C ALA A 100 0.58 -3.46 9.99
N SER A 101 0.49 -4.78 9.86
CA SER A 101 1.32 -5.58 8.94
C SER A 101 0.47 -6.55 8.15
N VAL A 102 0.52 -6.52 6.81
CA VAL A 102 -0.01 -7.62 6.00
C VAL A 102 0.97 -8.78 6.06
N ASN A 103 0.52 -9.93 6.57
CA ASN A 103 1.38 -11.07 6.86
C ASN A 103 1.57 -11.97 5.64
N MET A 104 2.75 -11.91 5.03
CA MET A 104 3.20 -12.82 3.98
C MET A 104 4.34 -13.75 4.44
N SER A 105 4.59 -13.86 5.75
CA SER A 105 5.70 -14.66 6.30
C SER A 105 5.61 -16.16 5.98
N LYS A 106 4.38 -16.66 5.78
CA LYS A 106 4.10 -18.06 5.41
C LYS A 106 4.23 -18.31 3.90
N GLU A 107 4.41 -17.26 3.10
CA GLU A 107 4.43 -17.36 1.64
C GLU A 107 5.84 -17.66 1.12
N THR A 108 5.91 -18.49 0.09
CA THR A 108 7.16 -18.64 -0.69
C THR A 108 7.43 -17.36 -1.48
N THR A 109 8.68 -17.13 -1.89
CA THR A 109 9.04 -15.97 -2.73
C THR A 109 8.16 -15.84 -3.98
N SER A 110 7.86 -16.96 -4.65
CA SER A 110 6.99 -16.94 -5.85
C SER A 110 5.54 -16.60 -5.51
N SER A 111 5.03 -17.12 -4.39
CA SER A 111 3.68 -16.81 -3.94
C SER A 111 3.55 -15.35 -3.51
N MET A 112 4.53 -14.83 -2.75
CA MET A 112 4.61 -13.42 -2.36
C MET A 112 4.58 -12.48 -3.58
N GLU A 113 5.29 -12.81 -4.66
CA GLU A 113 5.23 -12.04 -5.91
C GLU A 113 3.86 -12.05 -6.57
N LYS A 114 3.15 -13.19 -6.54
CA LYS A 114 1.78 -13.30 -7.05
C LYS A 114 0.82 -12.46 -6.20
N LYS A 115 0.90 -12.59 -4.88
CA LYS A 115 0.06 -11.81 -3.93
C LYS A 115 0.32 -10.31 -4.05
N ALA A 116 1.57 -9.88 -4.16
CA ALA A 116 1.92 -8.48 -4.38
C ALA A 116 1.33 -7.91 -5.69
N LYS A 117 1.27 -8.71 -6.76
CA LYS A 117 0.59 -8.33 -8.01
C LYS A 117 -0.93 -8.24 -7.84
N GLN A 118 -1.53 -9.14 -7.06
CA GLN A 118 -2.96 -9.09 -6.75
C GLN A 118 -3.31 -7.84 -5.93
N LEU A 119 -2.56 -7.55 -4.86
CA LEU A 119 -2.72 -6.34 -4.05
C LEU A 119 -2.52 -5.06 -4.87
N LYS A 120 -1.51 -5.03 -5.76
CA LYS A 120 -1.35 -3.94 -6.73
C LYS A 120 -2.63 -3.72 -7.53
N LYS A 121 -3.19 -4.78 -8.11
CA LYS A 121 -4.40 -4.68 -8.96
C LYS A 121 -5.59 -4.15 -8.16
N ILE A 122 -5.78 -4.67 -6.95
CA ILE A 122 -6.82 -4.23 -6.02
C ILE A 122 -6.66 -2.74 -5.70
N ALA A 123 -5.47 -2.33 -5.26
CA ALA A 123 -5.17 -0.95 -4.93
C ALA A 123 -5.33 0.01 -6.13
N LEU A 124 -4.92 -0.41 -7.33
CA LEU A 124 -5.11 0.40 -8.54
C LEU A 124 -6.58 0.49 -8.98
N ALA A 125 -7.38 -0.55 -8.77
CA ALA A 125 -8.82 -0.49 -9.03
C ALA A 125 -9.52 0.52 -8.11
N ARG A 126 -9.03 0.68 -6.88
CA ARG A 126 -9.45 1.73 -5.94
C ARG A 126 -8.87 3.11 -6.31
N GLY A 127 -7.71 3.14 -6.94
CA GLY A 127 -6.97 4.35 -7.23
C GLY A 127 -6.16 4.84 -6.03
N TRP A 128 -5.45 5.95 -6.23
CA TRP A 128 -4.71 6.59 -5.16
C TRP A 128 -5.67 7.17 -4.13
N THR A 129 -5.50 6.77 -2.88
CA THR A 129 -6.29 7.33 -1.77
C THR A 129 -5.71 8.63 -1.25
N PHE A 130 -4.45 8.92 -1.58
CA PHE A 130 -3.81 10.23 -1.46
C PHE A 130 -2.63 10.34 -2.44
N GLY A 131 -2.55 11.39 -3.25
CA GLY A 131 -1.50 11.59 -4.28
C GLY A 131 -1.81 10.96 -5.64
N PRO A 132 -0.83 10.93 -6.57
CA PRO A 132 -0.62 12.03 -7.49
C PRO A 132 -1.88 12.28 -8.34
N HIS A 133 -2.39 13.51 -8.27
CA HIS A 133 -3.65 14.00 -8.85
C HIS A 133 -4.90 13.70 -8.01
N THR A 134 -4.92 14.23 -6.78
CA THR A 134 -6.18 14.73 -6.24
C THR A 134 -6.72 15.75 -7.24
N ILE A 135 -7.82 15.42 -7.91
CA ILE A 135 -8.70 16.39 -8.59
C ILE A 135 -9.72 16.84 -7.56
#